data_AF-A0A355AH16-F1
#
_entry.id   AF-A0A355AH16-F1
#
_cell.length_a   1.000
_cell.length_b   1.000
_cell.length_c   1.000
_cell.angle_alpha   90.00
_cell.angle_beta   90.00
_cell.angle_gamma   90.00
#
_symmetry.space_group_name_H-M   'P 1'
#
loop_
_entity.id
_entity.type
_entity.pdbx_description
1 polymer ?
#
loop_
_entity_poly.entity_id
_entity_poly.type
_entity_poly.pdbx_seq_one_letter_code
_entity_poly.pdbx_strand_id
1 'polypeptide(L)'
;MQTRNDFRFIIPYVEFARDVRGLRPNVLDASAIVDGRIAELADTGLFQSRFVVPGSVMEDLQQTSDAVEKPKRMRGRRGLDVLARLRNTPTIDVEILGHSGAFPEGGSVESEIVELARNLGGRVITNEPTLMKIAGVRGVPALNVNDIAIALRPSYVPGDMIDVKIVKQGEEPSQGVGFLDDGTMVVVEHGREMIGRSAIVSVTSTLQTSAGRLVFARPEEYDD
;
A
#
# COMPACT_ATOMS: atom_id res chain seq x y z
N MET A 1 -40.63 1.11 -57.58
CA MET A 1 -40.57 -0.06 -56.68
C MET A 1 -39.08 -0.37 -56.48
N GLN A 2 -38.59 -0.18 -55.25
CA GLN A 2 -37.17 -0.13 -54.90
C GLN A 2 -36.82 -1.47 -54.25
N THR A 3 -35.82 -2.20 -54.74
CA THR A 3 -35.22 -3.33 -54.00
C THR A 3 -33.73 -3.06 -53.81
N ARG A 4 -33.39 -3.01 -52.52
CA ARG A 4 -32.14 -2.58 -51.90
C ARG A 4 -30.99 -3.52 -52.24
N ASN A 5 -29.89 -2.92 -52.67
CA ASN A 5 -28.50 -3.15 -52.23
C ASN A 5 -28.24 -4.36 -51.31
N ASP A 6 -27.73 -5.45 -51.91
CA ASP A 6 -26.94 -6.44 -51.17
C ASP A 6 -25.49 -5.95 -51.06
N PHE A 7 -25.05 -5.59 -49.86
CA PHE A 7 -23.64 -5.35 -49.58
C PHE A 7 -23.08 -6.49 -48.74
N ARG A 8 -21.97 -7.07 -49.19
CA ARG A 8 -21.20 -8.07 -48.44
C ARG A 8 -19.84 -7.47 -48.10
N PHE A 9 -19.48 -7.53 -46.83
CA PHE A 9 -18.13 -7.19 -46.36
C PHE A 9 -17.54 -8.42 -45.66
N ILE A 10 -16.26 -8.67 -45.92
CA ILE A 10 -15.47 -9.69 -45.23
C ILE A 10 -14.67 -8.97 -44.15
N ILE A 11 -14.89 -9.32 -42.89
CA ILE A 11 -14.05 -8.86 -41.79
C ILE A 11 -12.94 -9.90 -41.63
N PRO A 12 -11.67 -9.57 -41.91
CA PRO A 12 -10.58 -10.50 -41.65
C PRO A 12 -10.52 -10.81 -40.15
N TYR A 13 -10.17 -12.04 -39.81
CA TYR A 13 -9.91 -12.41 -38.42
C TYR A 13 -8.73 -11.57 -37.91
N VAL A 14 -9.03 -10.57 -37.08
CA VAL A 14 -8.03 -9.75 -36.40
C VAL A 14 -7.90 -10.32 -34.99
N GLU A 15 -6.81 -11.05 -34.75
CA GLU A 15 -6.40 -11.36 -33.39
C GLU A 15 -5.79 -10.08 -32.81
N PHE A 16 -6.59 -9.35 -32.03
CA PHE A 16 -6.05 -8.28 -31.20
C PHE A 16 -5.16 -8.94 -30.15
N ALA A 17 -3.85 -9.05 -30.44
CA ALA A 17 -2.89 -9.16 -29.37
C ALA A 17 -3.13 -7.94 -28.49
N ARG A 18 -3.72 -8.15 -27.30
CA ARG A 18 -3.81 -7.11 -26.28
C ARG A 18 -2.38 -6.72 -25.97
N ASP A 19 -1.86 -5.71 -26.66
CA ASP A 19 -0.69 -5.00 -26.21
C ASP A 19 -1.13 -4.37 -24.88
N VAL A 20 -0.81 -5.03 -23.76
CA VAL A 20 -1.13 -4.56 -22.40
C VAL A 20 -0.20 -3.39 -22.05
N ARG A 21 -0.14 -2.40 -22.94
CA ARG A 21 0.28 -1.03 -22.66
C ARG A 21 -0.92 -0.18 -22.24
N GLY A 22 -2.00 -0.82 -21.81
CA GLY A 22 -3.06 -0.19 -21.01
C GLY A 22 -2.73 -0.20 -19.52
N LEU A 23 -3.37 0.67 -18.76
CA LEU A 23 -3.22 0.75 -17.30
C LEU A 23 -3.64 -0.59 -16.66
N ARG A 24 -2.68 -1.31 -16.05
CA ARG A 24 -2.91 -2.64 -15.45
C ARG A 24 -3.94 -2.55 -14.32
N PRO A 25 -5.04 -3.33 -14.35
CA PRO A 25 -6.01 -3.36 -13.27
C PRO A 25 -5.37 -3.71 -11.92
N ASN A 26 -5.88 -3.11 -10.86
CA ASN A 26 -5.42 -3.34 -9.49
C ASN A 26 -6.44 -4.26 -8.79
N VAL A 27 -6.09 -5.52 -8.55
CA VAL A 27 -6.93 -6.45 -7.80
C VAL A 27 -6.66 -6.25 -6.31
N LEU A 28 -7.70 -5.86 -5.56
CA LEU A 28 -7.60 -5.57 -4.14
C LEU A 28 -7.94 -6.80 -3.29
N ASP A 29 -7.21 -7.00 -2.20
CA ASP A 29 -7.58 -7.93 -1.13
C ASP A 29 -8.25 -7.19 0.05
N ALA A 30 -8.78 -7.96 1.01
CA ALA A 30 -9.40 -7.39 2.21
C ALA A 30 -8.39 -6.61 3.07
N SER A 31 -7.13 -7.04 3.14
CA SER A 31 -6.11 -6.44 4.01
C SER A 31 -5.72 -5.01 3.58
N ALA A 32 -5.59 -4.77 2.27
CA ALA A 32 -5.36 -3.44 1.72
C ALA A 32 -6.58 -2.52 1.88
N ILE A 33 -7.78 -3.06 1.69
CA ILE A 33 -9.04 -2.30 1.85
C ILE A 33 -9.22 -1.88 3.31
N VAL A 34 -9.05 -2.79 4.28
CA VAL A 34 -9.22 -2.49 5.71
C VAL A 34 -8.20 -1.48 6.22
N ASP A 35 -6.95 -1.55 5.74
CA ASP A 35 -5.90 -0.57 6.06
C ASP A 35 -6.32 0.86 5.69
N GLY A 36 -6.94 1.03 4.51
CA GLY A 36 -7.59 2.27 4.10
C GLY A 36 -6.67 3.28 3.41
N ARG A 37 -5.35 3.19 3.55
CA ARG A 37 -4.41 4.09 2.85
C ARG A 37 -4.51 3.96 1.34
N ILE A 38 -4.97 2.82 0.82
CA ILE A 38 -5.20 2.65 -0.62
C ILE A 38 -6.21 3.67 -1.17
N ALA A 39 -7.24 4.03 -0.40
CA ALA A 39 -8.21 5.05 -0.79
C ALA A 39 -7.63 6.47 -0.73
N GLU A 40 -6.78 6.75 0.26
CA GLU A 40 -6.08 8.03 0.34
C GLU A 40 -5.11 8.21 -0.84
N LEU A 41 -4.33 7.17 -1.15
CA LEU A 41 -3.43 7.16 -2.30
C LEU A 41 -4.20 7.30 -3.62
N ALA A 42 -5.35 6.64 -3.73
CA ALA A 42 -6.27 6.78 -4.86
C ALA A 42 -6.73 8.24 -5.07
N ASP A 43 -7.12 8.93 -3.99
CA ASP A 43 -7.57 10.33 -4.03
C ASP A 43 -6.46 11.30 -4.46
N THR A 44 -5.18 10.96 -4.29
CA THR A 44 -4.05 11.78 -4.79
C THR A 44 -3.88 11.72 -6.31
N GLY A 45 -4.57 10.81 -7.00
CA GLY A 45 -4.38 10.55 -8.43
C GLY A 45 -3.22 9.61 -8.76
N LEU A 46 -2.63 8.96 -7.75
CA LEU A 46 -1.54 7.98 -7.94
C LEU A 46 -1.97 6.78 -8.79
N PHE A 47 -3.25 6.38 -8.68
CA PHE A 47 -3.81 5.27 -9.43
C PHE A 47 -4.66 5.77 -10.59
N GLN A 48 -4.29 5.39 -11.81
CA GLN A 48 -5.06 5.69 -13.02
C GLN A 48 -5.81 4.44 -13.55
N SER A 49 -5.40 3.23 -13.15
CA SER A 49 -6.11 1.99 -13.49
C SER A 49 -7.28 1.73 -12.54
N ARG A 50 -8.30 1.06 -13.08
CA ARG A 50 -9.43 0.55 -12.30
C ARG A 50 -8.99 -0.36 -11.15
N PHE A 51 -9.72 -0.30 -10.04
CA PHE A 51 -9.68 -1.30 -8.99
C PHE A 51 -10.69 -2.41 -9.27
N VAL A 52 -10.29 -3.64 -9.01
CA VAL A 52 -11.17 -4.82 -9.10
C VAL A 52 -11.18 -5.49 -7.73
N VAL A 53 -12.37 -5.67 -7.16
CA VAL A 53 -12.56 -6.37 -5.89
C VAL A 53 -13.21 -7.72 -6.18
N PRO A 54 -12.53 -8.84 -5.86
CA PRO A 54 -13.13 -10.17 -5.98
C PRO A 54 -14.37 -10.33 -5.10
N GLY A 55 -15.29 -11.19 -5.50
CA GLY A 55 -16.50 -11.47 -4.73
C GLY A 55 -16.20 -12.06 -3.35
N SER A 56 -15.21 -12.96 -3.26
CA SER A 56 -14.76 -13.55 -1.98
C SER A 56 -14.26 -12.49 -0.99
N VAL A 57 -13.54 -11.47 -1.47
CA VAL A 57 -13.07 -10.35 -0.64
C VAL A 57 -14.25 -9.55 -0.10
N MET A 58 -15.30 -9.34 -0.90
CA MET A 58 -16.52 -8.67 -0.44
C MET A 58 -17.24 -9.49 0.64
N GLU A 59 -17.35 -10.81 0.45
CA GLU A 59 -17.93 -11.74 1.43
C GLU A 59 -17.12 -11.74 2.73
N ASP A 60 -15.79 -11.80 2.65
CA ASP A 60 -14.89 -11.76 3.82
C ASP A 60 -15.09 -10.47 4.64
N LEU A 61 -15.20 -9.32 3.96
CA LEU A 61 -15.46 -8.03 4.61
C LEU A 61 -16.83 -8.02 5.31
N GLN A 62 -17.87 -8.55 4.66
CA GLN A 62 -19.21 -8.67 5.22
C GLN A 62 -19.23 -9.59 6.45
N GLN A 63 -18.70 -10.81 6.33
CA GLN A 63 -18.60 -11.76 7.43
C GLN A 63 -17.81 -11.17 8.61
N THR A 64 -16.70 -10.49 8.32
CA THR A 64 -15.90 -9.80 9.34
C THR A 64 -16.69 -8.66 9.99
N SER A 65 -17.55 -7.97 9.25
CA SER A 65 -18.42 -6.88 9.75
C SER A 65 -19.58 -7.35 10.62
N ASP A 66 -19.88 -8.65 10.59
CA ASP A 66 -20.88 -9.33 11.41
C ASP A 66 -20.25 -10.17 12.55
N ALA A 67 -18.92 -10.14 12.68
CA ALA A 67 -18.21 -10.89 13.71
C ALA A 67 -18.66 -10.53 15.14
N VAL A 68 -18.69 -11.54 16.02
CA VAL A 68 -19.06 -11.38 17.44
C VAL A 68 -18.05 -10.50 18.16
N GLU A 69 -16.76 -10.70 17.87
CA GLU A 69 -15.68 -9.94 18.48
C GLU A 69 -15.68 -8.50 17.97
N LYS A 70 -15.94 -7.56 18.87
CA LYS A 70 -15.99 -6.11 18.55
C LYS A 70 -14.80 -5.63 17.71
N PRO A 71 -13.53 -6.01 17.98
CA PRO A 71 -12.40 -5.56 17.15
C PRO A 71 -12.47 -6.04 15.70
N LYS A 72 -12.86 -7.30 15.46
CA LYS A 72 -13.05 -7.83 14.09
C LYS A 72 -14.19 -7.11 13.40
N ARG A 73 -15.33 -6.96 14.10
CA ARG A 73 -16.51 -6.24 13.62
C ARG A 73 -16.20 -4.82 13.14
N MET A 74 -15.43 -4.08 13.94
CA MET A 74 -15.00 -2.72 13.59
C MET A 74 -14.08 -2.69 12.37
N ARG A 75 -13.19 -3.68 12.21
CA ARG A 75 -12.33 -3.80 11.02
C ARG A 75 -13.13 -4.08 9.75
N GLY A 76 -14.10 -5.00 9.81
CA GLY A 76 -14.96 -5.32 8.66
C GLY A 76 -15.77 -4.10 8.22
N ARG A 77 -16.41 -3.40 9.17
CA ARG A 77 -17.14 -2.14 8.90
C ARG A 77 -16.25 -1.08 8.27
N ARG A 78 -15.05 -0.87 8.83
CA ARG A 78 -14.05 0.05 8.26
C ARG A 78 -13.71 -0.32 6.82
N GLY A 79 -13.52 -1.61 6.50
CA GLY A 79 -13.24 -2.04 5.14
C GLY A 79 -14.40 -1.74 4.17
N LEU A 80 -15.64 -1.97 4.60
CA LEU A 80 -16.83 -1.61 3.81
C LEU A 80 -16.94 -0.09 3.60
N ASP A 81 -16.65 0.72 4.62
CA ASP A 81 -16.64 2.18 4.52
C ASP A 81 -15.57 2.67 3.53
N VAL A 82 -14.36 2.09 3.58
CA VAL A 82 -13.27 2.39 2.63
C VAL A 82 -13.68 2.03 1.20
N LEU A 83 -14.29 0.86 1.00
CA LEU A 83 -14.74 0.43 -0.32
C LEU A 83 -15.83 1.36 -0.86
N ALA A 84 -16.76 1.81 -0.02
CA ALA A 84 -17.76 2.80 -0.38
C ALA A 84 -17.12 4.14 -0.78
N ARG A 85 -16.09 4.60 -0.06
CA ARG A 85 -15.32 5.80 -0.42
C ARG A 85 -14.64 5.62 -1.78
N LEU A 86 -13.92 4.52 -1.99
CA LEU A 86 -13.24 4.22 -3.26
C LEU A 86 -14.19 4.27 -4.46
N ARG A 87 -15.40 3.71 -4.32
CA ARG A 87 -16.42 3.74 -5.37
C ARG A 87 -16.94 5.15 -5.69
N ASN A 88 -16.85 6.06 -4.74
CA ASN A 88 -17.27 7.46 -4.89
C ASN A 88 -16.12 8.38 -5.34
N THR A 89 -14.88 7.86 -5.47
CA THR A 89 -13.73 8.62 -5.98
C THR A 89 -13.88 8.81 -7.50
N PRO A 90 -14.07 10.05 -8.01
CA PRO A 90 -14.42 10.28 -9.43
C PRO A 90 -13.32 9.90 -10.43
N THR A 91 -12.08 9.83 -9.97
CA THR A 91 -10.90 9.61 -10.83
C THR A 91 -10.62 8.15 -11.10
N ILE A 92 -11.31 7.22 -10.40
CA ILE A 92 -11.01 5.79 -10.46
C ILE A 92 -12.28 4.97 -10.59
N ASP A 93 -12.25 4.00 -11.50
CA ASP A 93 -13.31 3.01 -11.64
C ASP A 93 -13.08 1.85 -10.67
N VAL A 94 -14.16 1.40 -10.01
CA VAL A 94 -14.13 0.30 -9.04
C VAL A 94 -15.16 -0.73 -9.44
N GLU A 95 -14.67 -1.89 -9.88
CA GLU A 95 -15.48 -3.03 -10.26
C GLU A 95 -15.49 -4.06 -9.13
N ILE A 96 -16.68 -4.38 -8.59
CA ILE A 96 -16.86 -5.48 -7.64
C ILE A 96 -17.40 -6.67 -8.42
N LEU A 97 -16.66 -7.77 -8.42
CA LEU A 97 -17.08 -9.00 -9.09
C LEU A 97 -18.03 -9.80 -8.20
N GLY A 98 -18.95 -10.53 -8.82
CA GLY A 98 -19.77 -11.52 -8.10
C GLY A 98 -18.94 -12.73 -7.71
N HIS A 99 -19.25 -13.34 -6.56
CA HIS A 99 -18.67 -14.62 -6.19
C HIS A 99 -19.47 -15.75 -6.88
N SER A 100 -18.77 -16.63 -7.60
CA SER A 100 -19.42 -17.68 -8.42
C SER A 100 -19.69 -18.98 -7.64
N GLY A 101 -19.45 -18.98 -6.32
CA GLY A 101 -19.57 -20.17 -5.46
C GLY A 101 -18.22 -20.78 -5.09
N ALA A 102 -18.26 -22.00 -4.57
CA ALA A 102 -17.12 -22.67 -3.95
C ALA A 102 -15.87 -22.69 -4.85
N PHE A 103 -14.72 -22.48 -4.21
CA PHE A 103 -13.42 -22.64 -4.85
C PHE A 103 -13.29 -24.03 -5.50
N PRO A 104 -12.61 -24.15 -6.66
CA PRO A 104 -12.18 -25.46 -7.16
C PRO A 104 -11.47 -26.25 -6.05
N GLU A 105 -11.50 -27.59 -6.08
CA GLU A 105 -10.82 -28.40 -5.06
C GLU A 105 -9.35 -27.96 -4.87
N GLY A 106 -9.02 -27.51 -3.65
CA GLY A 106 -7.70 -26.96 -3.30
C GLY A 106 -7.52 -25.45 -3.52
N GLY A 107 -8.56 -24.74 -3.97
CA GLY A 107 -8.55 -23.29 -4.12
C GLY A 107 -8.72 -22.56 -2.79
N SER A 108 -8.10 -21.38 -2.71
CA SER A 108 -8.18 -20.47 -1.56
C SER A 108 -8.53 -19.06 -2.06
N VAL A 109 -8.94 -18.17 -1.14
CA VAL A 109 -9.18 -16.75 -1.45
C VAL A 109 -7.94 -16.12 -2.10
N GLU A 110 -6.75 -16.43 -1.60
CA GLU A 110 -5.47 -15.97 -2.15
C GLU A 110 -5.26 -16.46 -3.59
N SER A 111 -5.60 -17.72 -3.85
CA SER A 111 -5.47 -18.31 -5.19
C SER A 111 -6.43 -17.66 -6.19
N GLU A 112 -7.67 -17.38 -5.80
CA GLU A 112 -8.63 -16.64 -6.63
C GLU A 112 -8.13 -15.24 -6.93
N ILE A 113 -7.63 -14.49 -5.93
CA ILE A 113 -7.09 -13.14 -6.13
C ILE A 113 -5.95 -13.15 -7.15
N VAL A 114 -5.01 -14.07 -7.02
CA VAL A 114 -3.84 -14.17 -7.89
C VAL A 114 -4.23 -14.62 -9.30
N GLU A 115 -5.13 -15.59 -9.43
CA GLU A 115 -5.63 -16.05 -10.73
C GLU A 115 -6.44 -14.98 -11.44
N LEU A 116 -7.27 -14.23 -10.70
CA LEU A 116 -8.00 -13.09 -11.24
C LEU A 116 -7.04 -12.02 -11.76
N ALA A 117 -6.04 -11.62 -10.96
CA ALA A 117 -5.04 -10.64 -11.38
C ALA A 117 -4.27 -11.11 -12.62
N ARG A 118 -3.91 -12.40 -12.70
CA ARG A 118 -3.28 -13.00 -13.86
C ARG A 118 -4.17 -12.92 -15.10
N ASN A 119 -5.42 -13.36 -14.99
CA ASN A 119 -6.38 -13.39 -16.11
C ASN A 119 -6.69 -11.99 -16.65
N LEU A 120 -6.67 -10.98 -15.78
CA LEU A 120 -6.85 -9.58 -16.16
C LEU A 120 -5.57 -8.91 -16.71
N GLY A 121 -4.41 -9.57 -16.66
CA GLY A 121 -3.11 -8.93 -16.93
C GLY A 121 -2.80 -7.78 -15.94
N GLY A 122 -3.38 -7.86 -14.73
CA GLY A 122 -3.30 -6.86 -13.69
C GLY A 122 -2.18 -7.11 -12.68
N ARG A 123 -2.35 -6.51 -11.49
CA ARG A 123 -1.49 -6.74 -10.32
C ARG A 123 -2.34 -6.87 -9.06
N VAL A 124 -1.80 -7.54 -8.05
CA VAL A 124 -2.41 -7.62 -6.72
C VAL A 124 -1.99 -6.41 -5.89
N ILE A 125 -2.90 -5.83 -5.12
CA ILE A 125 -2.61 -4.88 -4.04
C ILE A 125 -3.03 -5.53 -2.73
N THR A 126 -2.08 -5.65 -1.81
CA THR A 126 -2.27 -6.35 -0.54
C THR A 126 -1.41 -5.73 0.56
N ASN A 127 -1.64 -6.08 1.82
CA ASN A 127 -0.70 -5.89 2.93
C ASN A 127 -0.21 -7.25 3.49
N GLU A 128 -0.62 -8.35 2.88
CA GLU A 128 -0.39 -9.70 3.39
C GLU A 128 0.85 -10.33 2.68
N PRO A 129 1.93 -10.64 3.43
CA PRO A 129 3.17 -11.16 2.84
C PRO A 129 3.04 -12.53 2.17
N THR A 130 2.10 -13.37 2.60
CA THR A 130 1.86 -14.70 2.02
C THR A 130 1.26 -14.58 0.61
N LEU A 131 0.27 -13.69 0.41
CA LEU A 131 -0.34 -13.39 -0.89
C LEU A 131 0.70 -12.81 -1.86
N MET A 132 1.61 -11.95 -1.38
CA MET A 132 2.75 -11.47 -2.16
C MET A 132 3.65 -12.63 -2.65
N LYS A 133 3.95 -13.60 -1.77
CA LYS A 133 4.75 -14.78 -2.13
C LYS A 133 4.04 -15.66 -3.17
N ILE A 134 2.75 -15.92 -2.98
CA ILE A 134 1.93 -16.71 -3.93
C ILE A 134 1.90 -16.03 -5.30
N ALA A 135 1.67 -14.71 -5.33
CA ALA A 135 1.69 -13.91 -6.56
C ALA A 135 3.06 -14.01 -7.27
N GLY A 136 4.16 -13.89 -6.52
CA GLY A 136 5.52 -14.02 -7.04
C GLY A 136 5.79 -15.39 -7.70
N VAL A 137 5.41 -16.48 -7.04
CA VAL A 137 5.54 -17.85 -7.60
C VAL A 137 4.71 -18.00 -8.89
N ARG A 138 3.56 -17.31 -8.98
CA ARG A 138 2.68 -17.32 -10.16
C ARG A 138 3.05 -16.23 -11.18
N GLY A 139 4.16 -15.50 -11.02
CA GLY A 139 4.58 -14.45 -11.95
C GLY A 139 3.57 -13.30 -12.09
N VAL A 140 2.75 -13.08 -11.08
CA VAL A 140 1.78 -11.98 -11.02
C VAL A 140 2.40 -10.83 -10.24
N PRO A 141 2.47 -9.61 -10.79
CA PRO A 141 2.97 -8.46 -10.04
C PRO A 141 2.10 -8.22 -8.81
N ALA A 142 2.72 -7.91 -7.69
CA ALA A 142 2.03 -7.57 -6.45
C ALA A 142 2.66 -6.34 -5.81
N LEU A 143 1.82 -5.53 -5.18
CA LEU A 143 2.20 -4.27 -4.54
C LEU A 143 1.73 -4.30 -3.09
N ASN A 144 2.66 -4.06 -2.17
CA ASN A 144 2.35 -3.95 -0.76
C ASN A 144 2.13 -2.48 -0.37
N VAL A 145 0.95 -2.13 0.17
CA VAL A 145 0.65 -0.72 0.54
C VAL A 145 1.60 -0.25 1.66
N ASN A 146 2.01 -1.15 2.55
CA ASN A 146 3.00 -0.84 3.57
C ASN A 146 4.37 -0.47 2.98
N ASP A 147 4.80 -1.15 1.92
CA ASP A 147 6.09 -0.86 1.27
C ASP A 147 6.07 0.52 0.60
N ILE A 148 4.92 0.92 0.02
CA ILE A 148 4.73 2.28 -0.49
C ILE A 148 4.90 3.30 0.64
N ALA A 149 4.24 3.07 1.79
CA ALA A 149 4.32 3.98 2.91
C ALA A 149 5.75 4.11 3.46
N ILE A 150 6.53 3.02 3.47
CA ILE A 150 7.95 3.06 3.84
C ILE A 150 8.76 3.85 2.79
N ALA A 151 8.50 3.63 1.50
CA ALA A 151 9.20 4.32 0.41
C ALA A 151 8.92 5.84 0.36
N LEU A 152 7.76 6.28 0.88
CA LEU A 152 7.40 7.69 0.97
C LEU A 152 7.95 8.39 2.22
N ARG A 153 8.62 7.68 3.14
CA ARG A 153 9.22 8.32 4.32
C ARG A 153 10.32 9.29 3.87
N PRO A 154 10.42 10.49 4.49
CA PRO A 154 11.50 11.42 4.21
C PRO A 154 12.88 10.75 4.31
N SER A 155 13.76 11.09 3.37
CA SER A 155 15.18 10.76 3.46
C SER A 155 15.90 11.91 4.13
N TYR A 156 16.56 11.63 5.25
CA TYR A 156 17.48 12.56 5.89
C TYR A 156 18.87 12.38 5.31
N VAL A 157 19.56 13.47 5.01
CA VAL A 157 20.95 13.49 4.53
C VAL A 157 21.82 14.33 5.46
N PRO A 158 23.15 14.12 5.46
CA PRO A 158 24.04 14.97 6.23
C PRO A 158 23.83 16.46 5.92
N GLY A 159 23.72 17.28 6.96
CA GLY A 159 23.41 18.71 6.90
C GLY A 159 21.93 19.07 7.01
N ASP A 160 21.01 18.10 6.98
CA ASP A 160 19.60 18.38 7.25
C ASP A 160 19.41 18.84 8.70
N MET A 161 18.62 19.90 8.88
CA MET A 161 18.26 20.40 10.20
C MET A 161 16.93 19.80 10.64
N ILE A 162 16.93 19.14 11.79
CA ILE A 162 15.73 18.49 12.36
C ILE A 162 15.51 18.98 13.80
N ASP A 163 14.25 19.27 14.14
CA ASP A 163 13.84 19.51 15.52
C ASP A 163 13.46 18.17 16.14
N VAL A 164 14.17 17.77 17.19
CA VAL A 164 13.92 16.50 17.87
C VAL A 164 13.83 16.70 19.38
N LYS A 165 12.79 16.11 19.97
CA LYS A 165 12.69 15.98 21.42
C LYS A 165 13.54 14.82 21.90
N ILE A 166 14.52 15.13 22.75
CA ILE A 166 15.37 14.10 23.35
C ILE A 166 14.63 13.51 24.54
N VAL A 167 14.36 12.20 24.49
CA VAL A 167 13.50 11.51 25.46
C VAL A 167 14.26 10.63 26.43
N LYS A 168 15.44 10.13 26.04
CA LYS A 168 16.25 9.24 26.88
C LYS A 168 17.73 9.34 26.56
N GLN A 169 18.55 8.76 27.44
CA GLN A 169 19.98 8.58 27.19
C GLN A 169 20.21 7.56 26.06
N GLY A 170 21.22 7.82 25.23
CA GLY A 170 21.68 6.89 24.20
C GLY A 170 22.58 5.78 24.74
N GLU A 171 23.21 5.06 23.82
CA GLU A 171 24.13 3.98 24.16
C GLU A 171 25.43 4.53 24.75
N GLU A 172 25.98 5.59 24.14
CA GLU A 172 27.14 6.28 24.67
C GLU A 172 26.78 7.29 25.77
N PRO A 173 27.67 7.52 26.78
CA PRO A 173 27.38 8.40 27.91
C PRO A 173 27.07 9.85 27.56
N SER A 174 27.48 10.35 26.39
CA SER A 174 27.21 11.72 25.92
C SER A 174 25.94 11.81 25.06
N GLN A 175 25.39 10.69 24.61
CA GLN A 175 24.30 10.66 23.63
C GLN A 175 22.93 10.89 24.27
N GLY A 176 22.08 11.59 23.53
CA GLY A 176 20.63 11.60 23.70
C GLY A 176 19.96 10.83 22.57
N VAL A 177 18.77 10.29 22.83
CA VAL A 177 17.92 9.65 21.81
C VAL A 177 16.56 10.31 21.79
N GLY A 178 16.11 10.64 20.59
CA GLY A 178 14.77 11.10 20.26
C GLY A 178 14.13 10.30 19.15
N PHE A 179 12.89 10.62 18.84
CA PHE A 179 12.14 10.00 17.76
C PHE A 179 11.42 11.08 16.96
N LEU A 180 11.43 10.95 15.63
CA LEU A 180 10.62 11.77 14.74
C LEU A 180 9.19 11.21 14.66
N ASP A 181 8.28 11.98 14.08
CA ASP A 181 6.86 11.62 13.98
C ASP A 181 6.62 10.32 13.18
N ASP A 182 7.52 9.99 12.24
CA ASP A 182 7.48 8.76 11.46
C ASP A 182 8.09 7.54 12.17
N GLY A 183 8.52 7.73 13.42
CA GLY A 183 9.17 6.72 14.26
C GLY A 183 10.67 6.53 14.00
N THR A 184 11.28 7.34 13.12
CA THR A 184 12.73 7.32 12.90
C THR A 184 13.45 7.70 14.20
N MET A 185 14.36 6.84 14.65
CA MET A 185 15.15 7.09 15.85
C MET A 185 16.31 8.03 15.51
N VAL A 186 16.45 9.10 16.29
CA VAL A 186 17.53 10.08 16.16
C VAL A 186 18.46 9.95 17.36
N VAL A 187 19.71 9.64 17.09
CA VAL A 187 20.78 9.61 18.08
C VAL A 187 21.53 10.93 17.98
N VAL A 188 21.46 11.73 19.05
CA VAL A 188 22.07 13.06 19.13
C VAL A 188 23.35 12.97 19.94
N GLU A 189 24.50 13.17 19.30
CA GLU A 189 25.78 13.33 20.00
C GLU A 189 25.73 14.56 20.89
N HIS A 190 26.31 14.49 22.09
CA HIS A 190 26.17 15.54 23.12
C HIS A 190 24.71 15.87 23.52
N GLY A 191 23.76 15.00 23.16
CA GLY A 191 22.33 15.17 23.45
C GLY A 191 21.91 14.89 24.89
N ARG A 192 22.79 14.33 25.74
CA ARG A 192 22.41 13.90 27.09
C ARG A 192 21.90 15.04 27.97
N GLU A 193 22.53 16.21 27.89
CA GLU A 193 22.15 17.36 28.74
C GLU A 193 20.81 17.99 28.31
N MET A 194 20.35 17.65 27.11
CA MET A 194 19.11 18.14 26.51
C MET A 194 17.94 17.14 26.69
N ILE A 195 18.11 16.05 27.46
CA ILE A 195 17.03 15.11 27.77
C ILE A 195 15.83 15.85 28.40
N GLY A 196 14.64 15.60 27.86
CA GLY A 196 13.38 16.23 28.22
C GLY A 196 13.03 17.47 27.40
N ARG A 197 13.96 17.98 26.57
CA ARG A 197 13.79 19.19 25.75
C ARG A 197 13.83 18.88 24.26
N SER A 198 13.29 19.80 23.47
CA SER A 198 13.45 19.84 22.02
C SER A 198 14.73 20.59 21.65
N ALA A 199 15.46 20.10 20.65
CA ALA A 199 16.70 20.68 20.16
C ALA A 199 16.73 20.60 18.63
N ILE A 200 17.20 21.68 18.00
CA ILE A 200 17.52 21.69 16.57
C ILE A 200 18.91 21.06 16.41
N VAL A 201 19.00 20.02 15.60
CA VAL A 201 20.22 19.25 15.38
C VAL A 201 20.48 19.08 13.89
N SER A 202 21.76 19.11 13.51
CA SER A 202 22.25 18.85 12.16
C SER A 202 22.54 17.37 12.00
N VAL A 203 21.95 16.74 10.99
CA VAL A 203 22.18 15.33 10.66
C VAL A 203 23.64 15.15 10.24
N THR A 204 24.34 14.20 10.84
CA THR A 204 25.73 13.86 10.51
C THR A 204 25.81 12.64 9.62
N SER A 205 24.97 11.63 9.88
CA SER A 205 24.91 10.41 9.07
C SER A 205 23.60 9.66 9.29
N THR A 206 23.31 8.70 8.41
CA THR A 206 22.14 7.82 8.53
C THR A 206 22.56 6.37 8.38
N LEU A 207 21.97 5.47 9.17
CA LEU A 207 22.21 4.04 9.10
C LEU A 207 20.88 3.29 8.93
N GLN A 208 20.78 2.48 7.89
CA GLN A 208 19.65 1.57 7.70
C GLN A 208 19.93 0.25 8.44
N THR A 209 19.02 -0.16 9.31
CA THR A 209 19.07 -1.44 10.05
C THR A 209 17.85 -2.30 9.72
N SER A 210 17.84 -3.55 10.19
CA SER A 210 16.68 -4.44 10.08
C SER A 210 15.46 -3.95 10.87
N ALA A 211 15.66 -3.17 11.94
CA ALA A 211 14.60 -2.62 12.77
C ALA A 211 14.07 -1.26 12.27
N GLY A 212 14.74 -0.65 11.31
CA GLY A 212 14.38 0.67 10.77
C GLY A 212 15.59 1.53 10.46
N ARG A 213 15.34 2.84 10.26
CA ARG A 213 16.37 3.83 10.00
C ARG A 213 16.80 4.52 11.29
N LEU A 214 18.11 4.62 11.49
CA LEU A 214 18.74 5.42 12.51
C LEU A 214 19.30 6.69 11.85
N VAL A 215 19.07 7.83 12.48
CA VAL A 215 19.65 9.12 12.09
C VAL A 215 20.61 9.54 13.20
N PHE A 216 21.85 9.85 12.85
CA PHE A 216 22.82 10.43 13.77
C PHE A 216 22.87 11.92 13.51
N ALA A 217 22.90 12.71 14.58
CA ALA A 217 22.89 14.15 14.50
C ALA A 217 23.72 14.77 15.63
N ARG A 218 24.10 16.04 15.47
CA ARG A 218 24.75 16.85 16.49
C ARG A 218 24.03 18.20 16.65
N PRO A 219 24.00 18.79 17.85
CA PRO A 219 23.47 20.13 18.03
C PRO A 219 24.28 21.15 17.21
N GLU A 220 23.59 22.16 16.69
CA GLU A 220 24.17 23.21 15.83
C GLU A 220 25.36 23.92 16.49
N GLU A 221 25.37 24.05 17.82
CA GLU A 221 26.46 24.66 18.59
C GLU A 221 27.81 23.91 18.49
N TYR A 222 27.85 22.73 17.86
CA TYR A 222 29.05 21.90 17.70
C TYR A 222 29.52 21.75 16.23
N ASP A 223 28.98 22.54 15.29
CA ASP A 223 29.53 22.69 13.94
C ASP A 223 30.74 23.66 13.96
N ASP A 224 31.90 23.17 14.44
CA ASP A 224 33.23 23.79 14.20
C ASP A 224 33.83 23.36 12.85
#